data_AF-B3KTX1-F1
#
_entry.id   AF-B3KTX1-F1
#
_cell.length_a   1.000
_cell.length_b   1.000
_cell.length_c   1.000
_cell.angle_alpha   90.00
_cell.angle_beta   90.00
_cell.angle_gamma   90.00
#
_symmetry.space_group_name_H-M   'P 1'
#
loop_
_entity.id
_entity.type
_entity.pdbx_description
1 polymer ?
#
loop_
_entity_poly.entity_id
_entity_poly.type
_entity_poly.pdbx_seq_one_letter_code
_entity_poly.pdbx_strand_id
1 'polypeptide(L)'
;MMRCLHNFLTDGVPAEGAFTEDFQGLRAEVETISKELELLDRELCQLLLEGLEGVLRDQLALRALEEALEQGQSLGPVEPLDGPAGAVLECLVLSSGMLVPELAIPVVYLLGALTMLSETQHKLLAEALESQTLLGPLELVGSLLEQSAPWQERSTMSLPPGLLGNSWGEGAPAWVLLDECGLELGEDTPHVCWEPQAQGRMCALYASLALLSGLSQEPH
;
A
#
# COMPACT_ATOMS: atom_id res chain seq x y z
N MET A 1 -20.80 -5.89 -4.17
CA MET A 1 -19.69 -6.31 -3.30
C MET A 1 -18.46 -6.42 -4.19
N MET A 2 -17.50 -5.50 -3.98
CA MET A 2 -16.46 -5.11 -4.94
C MET A 2 -15.46 -6.23 -5.22
N ARG A 3 -15.06 -6.36 -6.49
CA ARG A 3 -13.93 -7.19 -6.94
C ARG A 3 -12.60 -6.74 -6.32
N CYS A 4 -12.40 -5.44 -6.10
CA CYS A 4 -11.15 -4.90 -5.56
C CYS A 4 -10.91 -5.23 -4.07
N LEU A 5 -11.97 -5.21 -3.25
CA LEU A 5 -11.89 -5.62 -1.83
C LEU A 5 -11.79 -7.15 -1.67
N HIS A 6 -12.31 -7.92 -2.63
CA HIS A 6 -12.23 -9.38 -2.59
C HIS A 6 -10.80 -9.89 -2.80
N ASN A 7 -9.91 -9.07 -3.39
CA ASN A 7 -8.55 -9.47 -3.76
C ASN A 7 -7.59 -9.64 -2.57
N PHE A 8 -7.86 -9.00 -1.43
CA PHE A 8 -6.99 -9.09 -0.24
C PHE A 8 -7.57 -9.94 0.90
N LEU A 9 -8.86 -10.27 0.86
CA LEU A 9 -9.60 -10.82 2.01
C LEU A 9 -9.75 -12.35 2.04
N THR A 10 -9.38 -13.10 0.99
CA THR A 10 -9.63 -14.55 0.96
C THR A 10 -8.46 -15.34 1.56
N ASP A 11 -8.44 -15.43 2.88
CA ASP A 11 -7.72 -16.49 3.58
C ASP A 11 -8.59 -17.77 3.53
N GLY A 12 -8.42 -18.54 2.46
CA GLY A 12 -9.05 -19.85 2.27
C GLY A 12 -10.36 -19.84 1.45
N VAL A 13 -10.32 -20.59 0.35
CA VAL A 13 -11.37 -20.89 -0.65
C VAL A 13 -11.37 -19.96 -1.88
N PRO A 14 -11.00 -20.47 -3.07
CA PRO A 14 -10.92 -19.65 -4.27
C PRO A 14 -12.33 -19.42 -4.84
N ALA A 15 -12.76 -18.16 -4.88
CA ALA A 15 -13.86 -17.74 -5.74
C ALA A 15 -13.30 -17.39 -7.12
N GLU A 16 -13.94 -17.88 -8.18
CA GLU A 16 -13.53 -17.72 -9.57
C GLU A 16 -13.39 -16.25 -10.00
N GLY A 17 -12.16 -15.76 -9.97
CA GLY A 17 -11.69 -14.54 -10.60
C GLY A 17 -10.18 -14.57 -10.50
N ALA A 18 -9.49 -14.66 -11.64
CA ALA A 18 -8.06 -14.92 -11.72
C ALA A 18 -7.28 -14.05 -10.73
N PHE A 19 -6.82 -14.69 -9.66
CA PHE A 19 -5.74 -14.16 -8.84
C PHE A 19 -4.60 -13.81 -9.78
N THR A 20 -3.90 -12.72 -9.53
CA THR A 20 -2.51 -12.65 -9.98
C THR A 20 -1.76 -13.62 -9.06
N GLU A 21 -1.69 -14.89 -9.46
CA GLU A 21 -1.09 -15.97 -8.65
C GLU A 21 0.44 -15.79 -8.46
N ASP A 22 1.02 -14.81 -9.15
CA ASP A 22 2.43 -14.49 -9.16
C ASP A 22 2.72 -12.98 -8.98
N PHE A 23 3.99 -12.69 -8.71
CA PHE A 23 4.47 -11.32 -8.54
C PHE A 23 4.30 -10.47 -9.80
N GLN A 24 4.41 -11.06 -10.99
CA GLN A 24 4.30 -10.34 -12.25
C GLN A 24 2.89 -9.78 -12.46
N GLY A 25 1.86 -10.55 -12.13
CA GLY A 25 0.49 -10.07 -12.19
C GLY A 25 0.21 -8.98 -11.16
N LEU A 26 0.68 -9.14 -9.92
CA LEU A 26 0.54 -8.11 -8.87
C LEU A 26 1.19 -6.79 -9.32
N ARG A 27 2.41 -6.88 -9.84
CA ARG A 27 3.15 -5.72 -10.36
C ARG A 27 2.38 -5.05 -11.51
N ALA A 28 1.85 -5.82 -12.45
CA ALA A 28 1.10 -5.27 -13.58
C ALA A 28 -0.21 -4.58 -13.15
N GLU A 29 -0.91 -5.13 -12.15
CA GLU A 29 -2.10 -4.53 -11.54
C GLU A 29 -1.75 -3.18 -10.91
N VAL A 30 -0.74 -3.15 -10.04
CA VAL A 30 -0.30 -1.94 -9.34
C VAL A 30 0.25 -0.89 -10.31
N GLU A 31 1.00 -1.28 -11.34
CA GLU A 31 1.49 -0.37 -12.39
C GLU A 31 0.36 0.25 -13.20
N THR A 32 -0.73 -0.48 -13.44
CA THR A 32 -1.90 0.06 -14.16
C THR A 32 -2.56 1.17 -13.37
N ILE A 33 -2.73 0.96 -12.06
CA ILE A 33 -3.32 1.96 -11.15
C ILE A 33 -2.36 3.14 -10.96
N SER A 34 -1.05 2.88 -10.84
CA SER A 34 -0.04 3.93 -10.68
C SER A 34 0.02 4.86 -11.91
N LYS A 35 -0.19 4.35 -13.12
CA LYS A 35 -0.24 5.18 -14.34
C LYS A 35 -1.39 6.17 -14.36
N GLU A 36 -2.52 5.84 -13.73
CA GLU A 36 -3.62 6.80 -13.57
C GLU A 36 -3.21 7.92 -12.62
N LEU A 37 -2.39 7.60 -11.61
CA LEU A 37 -1.85 8.57 -10.66
C LEU A 37 -0.77 9.48 -11.25
N GLU A 38 0.02 9.00 -12.21
CA GLU A 38 1.05 9.79 -12.91
C GLU A 38 0.50 10.96 -13.74
N LEU A 39 -0.80 10.92 -14.07
CA LEU A 39 -1.47 11.97 -14.85
C LEU A 39 -1.93 13.17 -14.00
N LEU A 40 -1.80 13.09 -12.67
CA LEU A 40 -2.16 14.18 -11.77
C LEU A 40 -1.16 15.33 -11.84
N ASP A 41 -1.67 16.54 -11.66
CA ASP A 41 -0.83 17.72 -11.47
C ASP A 41 0.00 17.59 -10.18
N ARG A 42 1.25 18.05 -10.23
CA ARG A 42 2.21 17.96 -9.11
C ARG A 42 1.68 18.54 -7.80
N GLU A 43 1.01 19.69 -7.88
CA GLU A 43 0.45 20.37 -6.69
C GLU A 43 -0.61 19.49 -6.02
N LEU A 44 -1.43 18.80 -6.81
CA LEU A 44 -2.44 17.88 -6.31
C LEU A 44 -1.81 16.63 -5.68
N CYS A 45 -0.77 16.07 -6.31
CA CYS A 45 0.00 14.96 -5.73
C CYS A 45 0.60 15.34 -4.37
N GLN A 46 1.17 16.54 -4.23
CA GLN A 46 1.75 16.99 -2.96
C GLN A 46 0.70 17.16 -1.87
N LEU A 47 -0.43 17.80 -2.17
CA LEU A 47 -1.54 17.93 -1.22
C LEU A 47 -2.10 16.57 -0.80
N LEU A 48 -2.25 15.66 -1.77
CA LEU A 48 -2.70 14.29 -1.51
C LEU A 48 -1.71 13.54 -0.63
N LEU A 49 -0.41 13.63 -0.88
CA LEU A 49 0.62 13.00 -0.07
C LEU A 49 0.67 13.54 1.37
N GLU A 50 0.57 14.86 1.56
CA GLU A 50 0.52 15.48 2.89
C GLU A 50 -0.72 15.02 3.67
N GLY A 51 -1.88 14.96 3.01
CA GLY A 51 -3.10 14.42 3.60
C GLY A 51 -2.97 12.93 3.95
N LEU A 52 -2.42 12.11 3.04
CA LEU A 52 -2.20 10.67 3.24
C LEU A 52 -1.22 10.40 4.39
N GLU A 53 -0.17 11.20 4.54
CA GLU A 53 0.74 11.11 5.67
C GLU A 53 -0.02 11.30 7.00
N GLY A 54 -0.86 12.33 7.09
CA GLY A 54 -1.70 12.56 8.26
C GLY A 54 -2.71 11.43 8.51
N VAL A 55 -3.30 10.88 7.45
CA VAL A 55 -4.22 9.73 7.53
C VAL A 55 -3.52 8.47 8.03
N LEU A 56 -2.29 8.19 7.59
CA LEU A 56 -1.50 7.05 8.05
C LEU A 56 -1.15 7.14 9.54
N ARG A 57 -1.06 8.35 10.10
CA ARG A 57 -0.81 8.56 11.54
C ARG A 57 -2.08 8.50 12.40
N ASP A 58 -3.27 8.54 11.80
CA ASP A 58 -4.56 8.54 12.49
C ASP A 58 -5.54 7.50 11.92
N GLN A 59 -5.69 6.39 12.63
CA GLN A 59 -6.58 5.30 12.22
C GLN A 59 -8.06 5.71 12.13
N LEU A 60 -8.50 6.73 12.88
CA LEU A 60 -9.86 7.24 12.78
C LEU A 60 -10.03 8.03 11.47
N ALA A 61 -9.02 8.80 11.07
CA ALA A 61 -9.01 9.51 9.79
C ALA A 61 -9.03 8.50 8.62
N LEU A 62 -8.26 7.41 8.70
CA LEU A 62 -8.25 6.36 7.67
C LEU A 62 -9.64 5.75 7.47
N ARG A 63 -10.31 5.37 8.57
CA ARG A 63 -11.66 4.79 8.51
C ARG A 63 -12.70 5.78 7.99
N ALA A 64 -12.65 7.04 8.47
CA ALA A 64 -13.57 8.07 8.02
C ALA A 64 -13.43 8.34 6.51
N LEU A 65 -12.21 8.36 6.00
CA LEU A 65 -11.93 8.53 4.58
C LEU A 65 -12.44 7.34 3.76
N GLU A 66 -12.18 6.11 4.21
CA GLU A 66 -12.68 4.89 3.56
C GLU A 66 -14.22 4.91 3.45
N GLU A 67 -14.91 5.16 4.56
CA GLU A 67 -16.38 5.23 4.60
C GLU A 67 -16.94 6.33 3.66
N ALA A 68 -16.30 7.50 3.62
CA ALA A 68 -16.72 8.60 2.76
C ALA A 68 -16.58 8.26 1.27
N LEU A 69 -15.49 7.60 0.87
CA LEU A 69 -15.25 7.20 -0.51
C LEU A 69 -16.17 6.05 -0.95
N GLU A 70 -16.54 5.13 -0.05
CA GLU A 70 -17.55 4.11 -0.33
C GLU A 70 -18.95 4.71 -0.54
N GLN A 71 -19.32 5.70 0.28
CA GLN A 71 -20.59 6.42 0.14
C GLN A 71 -20.63 7.24 -1.14
N GLY A 72 -19.55 7.94 -1.50
CA GLY A 72 -19.48 8.74 -2.72
C GLY A 72 -19.67 7.96 -4.02
N GLN A 73 -19.23 6.69 -4.04
CA GLN A 73 -19.42 5.81 -5.19
C GLN A 73 -20.87 5.33 -5.35
N SER A 74 -21.66 5.34 -4.27
CA SER A 74 -22.98 4.71 -4.22
C SER A 74 -24.15 5.70 -4.11
N LEU A 75 -23.94 6.87 -3.50
CA LEU A 75 -25.00 7.77 -3.05
C LEU A 75 -24.93 9.19 -3.63
N GLY A 76 -23.86 9.55 -4.35
CA GLY A 76 -23.70 10.86 -4.97
C GLY A 76 -22.64 11.74 -4.27
N PRO A 77 -22.87 13.05 -4.09
CA PRO A 77 -21.84 13.94 -3.56
C PRO A 77 -21.47 13.57 -2.11
N VAL A 78 -20.18 13.65 -1.80
CA VAL A 78 -19.62 13.31 -0.49
C VAL A 78 -19.65 14.54 0.41
N GLU A 79 -20.01 14.35 1.69
CA GLU A 79 -19.90 15.41 2.68
C GLU A 79 -18.43 15.66 3.03
N PRO A 80 -18.01 16.92 3.24
CA PRO A 80 -16.65 17.23 3.62
C PRO A 80 -16.33 16.65 5.01
N LEU A 81 -15.09 16.19 5.17
CA LEU A 81 -14.55 15.70 6.44
C LEU A 81 -13.62 16.76 7.05
N ASP A 82 -13.37 16.65 8.35
CA ASP A 82 -12.36 17.45 9.04
C ASP A 82 -10.98 16.77 9.01
N GLY A 83 -9.92 17.56 9.23
CA GLY A 83 -8.56 17.06 9.46
C GLY A 83 -7.92 16.42 8.22
N PRO A 84 -6.97 15.47 8.41
CA PRO A 84 -6.23 14.85 7.30
C PRO A 84 -7.13 14.11 6.29
N ALA A 85 -8.18 13.44 6.76
CA ALA A 85 -9.16 12.79 5.89
C ALA A 85 -9.89 13.81 4.99
N GLY A 86 -10.23 14.98 5.54
CA GLY A 86 -10.79 16.10 4.78
C GLY A 86 -9.84 16.60 3.71
N ALA A 87 -8.57 16.82 4.05
CA ALA A 87 -7.55 17.27 3.11
C ALA A 87 -7.38 16.30 1.92
N VAL A 88 -7.38 14.99 2.18
CA VAL A 88 -7.38 13.98 1.12
C VAL A 88 -8.65 14.05 0.29
N LEU A 89 -9.83 14.08 0.94
CA LEU A 89 -11.11 14.08 0.23
C LEU A 89 -11.28 15.31 -0.68
N GLU A 90 -10.83 16.49 -0.25
CA GLU A 90 -10.83 17.73 -1.04
C GLU A 90 -10.06 17.58 -2.36
N CYS A 91 -9.01 16.76 -2.39
CA CYS A 91 -8.24 16.48 -3.60
C CYS A 91 -9.01 15.58 -4.59
N LEU A 92 -10.02 14.85 -4.13
CA LEU A 92 -10.71 13.81 -4.90
C LEU A 92 -12.09 14.22 -5.40
N VAL A 93 -12.60 15.38 -4.99
CA VAL A 93 -13.94 15.86 -5.31
C VAL A 93 -13.90 17.13 -6.18
N LEU A 94 -14.92 17.28 -7.02
CA LEU A 94 -15.23 18.55 -7.66
C LEU A 94 -15.83 19.53 -6.65
N SER A 95 -15.95 20.81 -7.02
CA SER A 95 -16.65 21.82 -6.18
C SER A 95 -18.12 21.48 -5.88
N SER A 96 -18.70 20.52 -6.60
CA SER A 96 -20.04 19.96 -6.35
C SER A 96 -20.07 18.87 -5.27
N GLY A 97 -18.91 18.44 -4.76
CA GLY A 97 -18.77 17.29 -3.85
C GLY A 97 -18.77 15.93 -4.56
N MET A 98 -18.88 15.89 -5.89
CA MET A 98 -18.84 14.65 -6.66
C MET A 98 -17.40 14.14 -6.78
N LEU A 99 -17.19 12.85 -6.50
CA LEU A 99 -15.88 12.21 -6.70
C LEU A 99 -15.47 12.24 -8.16
N VAL A 100 -14.19 12.49 -8.39
CA VAL A 100 -13.52 12.35 -9.69
C VAL A 100 -13.01 10.91 -9.76
N PRO A 101 -13.60 10.02 -10.59
CA PRO A 101 -13.26 8.60 -10.60
C PRO A 101 -11.78 8.32 -10.84
N GLU A 102 -11.15 9.08 -11.72
CA GLU A 102 -9.73 8.96 -12.07
C GLU A 102 -8.79 9.21 -10.88
N LEU A 103 -9.24 9.96 -9.88
CA LEU A 103 -8.50 10.22 -8.64
C LEU A 103 -8.94 9.28 -7.52
N ALA A 104 -10.25 9.08 -7.40
CA ALA A 104 -10.83 8.32 -6.30
C ALA A 104 -10.54 6.82 -6.41
N ILE A 105 -10.52 6.23 -7.62
CA ILE A 105 -10.31 4.79 -7.80
C ILE A 105 -8.93 4.35 -7.29
N PRO A 106 -7.81 5.00 -7.69
CA PRO A 106 -6.50 4.66 -7.14
C PRO A 106 -6.39 4.84 -5.62
N VAL A 107 -7.01 5.89 -5.06
CA VAL A 107 -7.00 6.10 -3.61
C VAL A 107 -7.83 5.04 -2.89
N VAL A 108 -8.99 4.64 -3.40
CA VAL A 108 -9.79 3.55 -2.84
C VAL A 108 -9.00 2.24 -2.86
N TYR A 109 -8.27 1.96 -3.94
CA TYR A 109 -7.41 0.79 -4.01
C TYR A 109 -6.28 0.85 -2.97
N LEU A 110 -5.62 2.01 -2.82
CA LEU A 110 -4.62 2.23 -1.79
C LEU A 110 -5.19 2.01 -0.38
N LEU A 111 -6.35 2.58 -0.05
CA LEU A 111 -6.99 2.40 1.25
C LEU A 111 -7.32 0.92 1.52
N GLY A 112 -7.80 0.19 0.51
CA GLY A 112 -8.04 -1.25 0.63
C GLY A 112 -6.77 -2.06 0.90
N ALA A 113 -5.62 -1.61 0.40
CA ALA A 113 -4.33 -2.21 0.75
C ALA A 113 -3.88 -1.81 2.17
N LEU A 114 -4.04 -0.54 2.54
CA LEU A 114 -3.69 -0.04 3.89
C LEU A 114 -4.51 -0.71 4.99
N THR A 115 -5.79 -1.02 4.78
CA THR A 115 -6.61 -1.70 5.82
C THR A 115 -6.12 -3.11 6.16
N MET A 116 -5.29 -3.72 5.33
CA MET A 116 -4.63 -5.00 5.61
C MET A 116 -3.36 -4.86 6.47
N LEU A 117 -2.84 -3.64 6.60
CA LEU A 117 -1.61 -3.34 7.34
C LEU A 117 -1.92 -2.94 8.78
N SER A 118 -0.92 -3.10 9.64
CA SER A 118 -1.04 -2.71 11.05
C SER A 118 -0.81 -1.21 11.26
N GLU A 119 -1.27 -0.68 12.39
CA GLU A 119 -1.02 0.71 12.78
C GLU A 119 0.49 1.02 12.87
N THR A 120 1.30 0.03 13.27
CA THR A 120 2.77 0.14 13.26
C THR A 120 3.28 0.37 11.85
N GLN A 121 2.82 -0.42 10.88
CA GLN A 121 3.20 -0.28 9.48
C GLN A 121 2.74 1.06 8.90
N HIS A 122 1.54 1.54 9.25
CA HIS A 122 1.08 2.87 8.81
C HIS A 122 2.02 4.00 9.26
N LYS A 123 2.47 3.97 10.52
CA LYS A 123 3.42 4.97 11.04
C LYS A 123 4.76 4.91 10.31
N LEU A 124 5.28 3.71 10.04
CA LEU A 124 6.53 3.54 9.28
C LEU A 124 6.39 4.01 7.83
N LEU A 125 5.23 3.81 7.19
CA LEU A 125 4.93 4.35 5.86
C LEU A 125 4.85 5.88 5.89
N ALA A 126 4.23 6.47 6.91
CA ALA A 126 4.18 7.92 7.11
C ALA A 126 5.59 8.52 7.30
N GLU A 127 6.43 7.88 8.11
CA GLU A 127 7.82 8.29 8.28
C GLU A 127 8.61 8.19 6.97
N ALA A 128 8.44 7.10 6.21
CA ALA A 128 9.11 6.91 4.92
C ALA A 128 8.65 7.91 3.85
N LEU A 129 7.39 8.34 3.90
CA LEU A 129 6.84 9.44 3.09
C LEU A 129 7.50 10.77 3.45
N GLU A 130 7.52 11.12 4.74
CA GLU A 130 8.12 12.35 5.27
C GLU A 130 9.61 12.45 4.88
N SER A 131 10.36 11.34 4.99
CA SER A 131 11.78 11.29 4.65
C SER A 131 12.09 10.99 3.18
N GLN A 132 11.07 10.78 2.33
CA GLN A 132 11.22 10.42 0.91
C GLN A 132 12.07 9.16 0.68
N THR A 133 11.94 8.15 1.55
CA THR A 133 12.73 6.92 1.53
C THR A 133 11.94 5.67 1.13
N LEU A 134 10.77 5.84 0.48
CA LEU A 134 9.88 4.73 0.10
C LEU A 134 10.50 3.70 -0.87
N LEU A 135 11.43 4.13 -1.73
CA LEU A 135 12.02 3.27 -2.76
C LEU A 135 12.81 2.09 -2.18
N GLY A 136 13.49 2.28 -1.05
CA GLY A 136 14.27 1.21 -0.40
C GLY A 136 13.37 0.05 0.08
N PRO A 137 12.36 0.31 0.92
CA PRO A 137 11.36 -0.69 1.31
C PRO A 137 10.60 -1.28 0.11
N LEU A 138 10.27 -0.47 -0.91
CA LEU A 138 9.59 -0.97 -2.12
C LEU A 138 10.43 -2.02 -2.87
N GLU A 139 11.72 -1.73 -3.10
CA GLU A 139 12.63 -2.66 -3.78
C GLU A 139 12.83 -3.94 -2.95
N LEU A 140 12.92 -3.81 -1.62
CA LEU A 140 13.04 -4.92 -0.70
C LEU A 140 11.83 -5.86 -0.74
N VAL A 141 10.63 -5.30 -0.56
CA VAL A 141 9.38 -6.07 -0.55
C VAL A 141 9.14 -6.71 -1.92
N GLY A 142 9.38 -5.97 -3.01
CA GLY A 142 9.26 -6.50 -4.37
C GLY A 142 10.21 -7.67 -4.63
N SER A 143 11.48 -7.53 -4.23
CA SER A 143 12.48 -8.61 -4.37
C SER A 143 12.12 -9.86 -3.58
N LEU A 144 11.50 -9.72 -2.40
CA LEU A 144 11.07 -10.87 -1.59
C LEU A 144 9.83 -11.54 -2.17
N LEU A 145 8.86 -10.77 -2.68
CA LEU A 145 7.71 -11.33 -3.39
C LEU A 145 8.12 -12.09 -4.65
N GLU A 146 9.13 -11.60 -5.38
CA GLU A 146 9.64 -12.31 -6.56
C GLU A 146 10.38 -13.60 -6.19
N GLN A 147 11.19 -13.59 -5.13
CA GLN A 147 11.97 -14.74 -4.69
C GLN A 147 11.17 -15.82 -3.96
N SER A 148 10.02 -15.46 -3.38
CA SER A 148 9.17 -16.37 -2.60
C SER A 148 8.24 -17.24 -3.45
N ALA A 149 8.25 -17.11 -4.78
CA ALA A 149 7.41 -17.92 -5.65
C ALA A 149 7.84 -19.42 -5.62
N PRO A 150 6.89 -20.37 -5.51
CA PRO A 150 5.45 -20.18 -5.33
C PRO A 150 5.08 -19.76 -3.91
N TRP A 151 4.21 -18.75 -3.77
CA TRP A 151 3.83 -18.15 -2.48
C TRP A 151 3.12 -19.10 -1.51
N GLN A 152 2.63 -20.24 -2.00
CA GLN A 152 1.92 -21.24 -1.20
C GLN A 152 2.88 -22.17 -0.43
N GLU A 153 4.18 -22.09 -0.70
CA GLU A 153 5.19 -22.94 -0.07
C GLU A 153 6.11 -22.12 0.83
N ARG A 154 6.35 -22.63 2.04
CA ARG A 154 7.34 -22.04 2.96
C ARG A 154 8.74 -22.14 2.35
N SER A 155 9.48 -21.04 2.33
CA SER A 155 10.83 -20.99 1.75
C SER A 155 11.75 -20.04 2.51
N THR A 156 13.05 -20.30 2.48
CA THR A 156 14.06 -19.41 3.09
C THR A 156 14.70 -18.54 2.04
N MET A 157 14.81 -17.25 2.31
CA MET A 157 15.32 -16.25 1.39
C MET A 157 16.52 -15.52 1.99
N SER A 158 17.39 -15.05 1.09
CA SER A 158 18.47 -14.14 1.46
C SER A 158 18.09 -12.75 1.01
N LEU A 159 18.26 -11.76 1.89
CA LEU A 159 18.06 -10.37 1.51
C LEU A 159 19.15 -9.96 0.50
N PRO A 160 18.81 -9.15 -0.52
CA PRO A 160 19.79 -8.63 -1.44
C PRO A 160 20.90 -7.88 -0.69
N PRO A 161 22.20 -8.18 -0.91
CA PRO A 161 23.31 -7.53 -0.22
C PRO A 161 23.34 -5.99 -0.34
N GLY A 162 22.72 -5.44 -1.40
CA GLY A 162 22.61 -3.99 -1.61
C GLY A 162 21.51 -3.31 -0.79
N LEU A 163 20.51 -4.07 -0.31
CA LEU A 163 19.40 -3.57 0.51
C LEU A 163 19.61 -3.83 2.00
N LEU A 164 20.50 -4.77 2.33
CA LEU A 164 21.15 -4.92 3.62
C LEU A 164 22.13 -3.75 3.85
N GLY A 165 21.59 -2.54 4.06
CA GLY A 165 22.42 -1.46 4.62
C GLY A 165 22.91 -1.83 6.04
N ASN A 166 23.66 -0.93 6.68
CA ASN A 166 24.10 -1.08 8.09
C ASN A 166 22.93 -1.12 9.11
N SER A 167 21.70 -1.27 8.67
CA SER A 167 20.46 -1.10 9.40
C SER A 167 19.57 -2.34 9.36
N TRP A 168 20.08 -3.54 9.05
CA TRP A 168 19.32 -4.79 9.23
C TRP A 168 19.47 -5.28 10.67
N GLY A 169 18.35 -5.54 11.33
CA GLY A 169 18.29 -6.03 12.72
C GLY A 169 16.96 -5.70 13.39
N GLU A 170 16.72 -6.30 14.55
CA GLU A 170 15.49 -6.09 15.32
C GLU A 170 15.27 -4.60 15.61
N GLY A 171 14.06 -4.10 15.30
CA GLY A 171 13.67 -2.71 15.49
C GLY A 171 14.03 -1.76 14.33
N ALA A 172 14.76 -2.23 13.31
CA ALA A 172 14.92 -1.44 12.09
C ALA A 172 13.59 -1.28 11.33
N PRO A 173 13.32 -0.14 10.65
CA PRO A 173 12.06 0.07 9.94
C PRO A 173 11.70 -1.06 8.95
N ALA A 174 12.68 -1.51 8.16
CA ALA A 174 12.49 -2.61 7.22
C ALA A 174 12.20 -3.96 7.92
N TRP A 175 12.81 -4.21 9.07
CA TRP A 175 12.54 -5.40 9.88
C TRP A 175 11.11 -5.38 10.39
N VAL A 176 10.70 -4.28 11.05
CA VAL A 176 9.36 -4.15 11.63
C VAL A 176 8.28 -4.22 10.56
N LEU A 177 8.48 -3.60 9.38
CA LEU A 177 7.55 -3.72 8.26
C LEU A 177 7.30 -5.17 7.85
N LEU A 178 8.35 -5.99 7.77
CA LEU A 178 8.27 -7.39 7.35
C LEU A 178 7.74 -8.31 8.47
N ASP A 179 8.12 -8.04 9.72
CA ASP A 179 7.66 -8.78 10.90
C ASP A 179 6.14 -8.63 11.09
N GLU A 180 5.61 -7.42 10.92
CA GLU A 180 4.17 -7.13 10.99
C GLU A 180 3.37 -7.80 9.84
N CYS A 181 4.03 -8.14 8.72
CA CYS A 181 3.43 -8.98 7.67
C CYS A 181 3.33 -10.46 8.08
N GLY A 182 4.04 -10.89 9.14
CA GLY A 182 4.06 -12.26 9.64
C GLY A 182 5.19 -13.12 9.07
N LEU A 183 6.26 -12.51 8.55
CA LEU A 183 7.46 -13.23 8.13
C LEU A 183 8.34 -13.57 9.33
N GLU A 184 8.98 -14.73 9.31
CA GLU A 184 10.02 -15.02 10.31
C GLU A 184 11.35 -14.42 9.88
N LEU A 185 11.94 -13.58 10.74
CA LEU A 185 13.15 -12.83 10.46
C LEU A 185 14.32 -13.30 11.33
N GLY A 186 15.53 -13.20 10.77
CA GLY A 186 16.79 -13.54 11.43
C GLY A 186 17.86 -12.47 11.17
N GLU A 187 18.74 -12.25 12.15
CA GLU A 187 19.91 -11.38 11.98
C GLU A 187 20.96 -12.02 11.06
N ASP A 188 21.07 -13.35 11.12
CA ASP A 188 21.99 -14.14 10.31
C ASP A 188 21.30 -14.76 9.08
N THR A 189 22.09 -15.19 8.09
CA THR A 189 21.57 -15.90 6.91
C THR A 189 21.08 -17.31 7.27
N PRO A 190 19.88 -17.73 6.81
CA PRO A 190 18.92 -16.98 6.00
C PRO A 190 18.13 -15.95 6.83
N HIS A 191 18.11 -14.71 6.33
CA HIS A 191 17.56 -13.55 7.07
C HIS A 191 16.03 -13.53 7.11
N VAL A 192 15.37 -14.19 6.15
CA VAL A 192 13.91 -14.18 6.02
C VAL A 192 13.42 -15.59 5.70
N CYS A 193 12.40 -16.05 6.40
CA CYS A 193 11.60 -17.19 6.00
C CYS A 193 10.24 -16.70 5.50
N TRP A 194 9.93 -16.99 4.24
CA TRP A 194 8.62 -16.78 3.66
C TRP A 194 7.59 -17.67 4.33
N GLU A 195 6.46 -17.09 4.69
CA GLU A 195 5.29 -17.79 5.20
C GLU A 195 4.09 -17.56 4.28
N PRO A 196 3.39 -18.60 3.80
CA PRO A 196 2.24 -18.42 2.92
C PRO A 196 1.13 -17.52 3.50
N GLN A 197 0.96 -17.51 4.83
CA GLN A 197 -0.01 -16.66 5.52
C GLN A 197 0.35 -15.16 5.45
N ALA A 198 1.60 -14.82 5.16
CA ALA A 198 2.05 -13.45 4.98
C ALA A 198 1.70 -12.89 3.59
N GLN A 199 1.27 -13.74 2.64
CA GLN A 199 1.06 -13.35 1.24
C GLN A 199 0.16 -12.10 1.09
N GLY A 200 -1.04 -12.11 1.68
CA GLY A 200 -1.98 -11.00 1.56
C GLY A 200 -1.42 -9.67 2.07
N ARG A 201 -0.77 -9.71 3.25
CA ARG A 201 -0.14 -8.53 3.86
C ARG A 201 1.09 -8.05 3.10
N MET A 202 1.91 -8.96 2.56
CA MET A 202 3.07 -8.62 1.74
C MET A 202 2.66 -7.99 0.41
N CYS A 203 1.61 -8.51 -0.25
CA CYS A 203 1.07 -7.92 -1.47
C CYS A 203 0.48 -6.54 -1.21
N ALA A 204 -0.28 -6.38 -0.11
CA ALA A 204 -0.83 -5.09 0.30
C ALA A 204 0.25 -4.05 0.64
N LEU A 205 1.32 -4.48 1.33
CA LEU A 205 2.48 -3.63 1.62
C LEU A 205 3.18 -3.18 0.33
N TYR A 206 3.40 -4.11 -0.60
CA TYR A 206 3.98 -3.79 -1.92
C TYR A 206 3.12 -2.77 -2.68
N ALA A 207 1.82 -3.02 -2.78
CA ALA A 207 0.88 -2.12 -3.46
C ALA A 207 0.88 -0.72 -2.83
N SER A 208 0.86 -0.64 -1.50
CA SER A 208 0.89 0.62 -0.77
C SER A 208 2.18 1.40 -1.05
N LEU A 209 3.34 0.74 -0.92
CA LEU A 209 4.64 1.37 -1.19
C LEU A 209 4.77 1.85 -2.64
N ALA A 210 4.29 1.06 -3.60
CA ALA A 210 4.36 1.39 -5.01
C ALA A 210 3.48 2.60 -5.38
N LEU A 211 2.24 2.65 -4.90
CA LEU A 211 1.32 3.75 -5.15
C LEU A 211 1.78 5.05 -4.48
N LEU A 212 2.23 4.97 -3.22
CA LEU A 212 2.81 6.11 -2.52
C LEU A 212 4.09 6.61 -3.21
N SER A 213 4.91 5.69 -3.73
CA SER A 213 6.09 6.06 -4.52
C SER A 213 5.71 6.72 -5.84
N GLY A 214 4.69 6.22 -6.54
CA GLY A 214 4.19 6.81 -7.78
C GLY A 214 3.72 8.25 -7.61
N LEU A 215 3.01 8.53 -6.51
CA LEU A 215 2.61 9.90 -6.14
C LEU A 215 3.80 10.81 -5.79
N SER A 216 4.90 10.24 -5.31
CA SER A 216 6.10 10.96 -4.89
C SER A 216 7.09 11.24 -6.03
N GLN A 217 6.95 10.57 -7.17
CA GLN A 217 7.86 10.71 -8.32
C GLN A 217 7.57 12.03 -9.06
N GLU A 218 8.64 12.70 -9.53
CA GLU A 218 8.48 13.86 -10.42
C GLU A 218 8.12 13.37 -11.84
N PRO A 219 7.07 13.92 -12.49
CA PRO A 219 6.79 13.61 -13.88
C PRO A 219 7.96 14.06 -14.76
N HIS A 220 8.34 13.20 -15.71
CA HIS A 220 9.45 13.43 -16.65
C HIS A 220 9.08 14.41 -17.77
#